data_AF-A0A099PC47-F1
#
_entry.id   AF-A0A099PC47-F1
#
_cell.length_a   1.000
_cell.length_b   1.000
_cell.length_c   1.000
_cell.angle_alpha   90.00
_cell.angle_beta   90.00
_cell.angle_gamma   90.00
#
_symmetry.space_group_name_H-M   'P 1'
#
loop_
_entity.id
_entity.type
_entity.pdbx_description
1 polymer ?
#
loop_
_entity_poly.entity_id
_entity_poly.type
_entity_poly.pdbx_seq_one_letter_code
_entity_poly.pdbx_strand_id
1 'polypeptide(L)'
;MFVDLLKPRWRHPSAAVRSLAATKLNPNKKSDAGKLRQLAYHDPDPEVRSVAITRLTDLQLLIELLEQSANPALADLAASRLITLTEQG
;
A
#
# COMPACT_ATOMS: atom_id res chain seq x y z
N MET A 1 23.55 18.99 15.15
CA MET A 1 22.59 17.88 15.31
C MET A 1 21.37 18.24 14.46
N PHE A 2 21.29 17.73 13.22
CA PHE A 2 20.22 18.09 12.29
C PHE A 2 19.00 17.22 12.56
N VAL A 3 17.89 17.86 12.86
CA VAL A 3 16.64 17.19 13.24
C VAL A 3 16.04 16.43 12.05
N ASP A 4 15.78 15.14 12.25
CA ASP A 4 15.01 14.22 11.40
C ASP A 4 13.53 14.66 11.19
N LEU A 5 13.22 15.96 11.15
CA LEU A 5 11.87 16.52 11.29
C LEU A 5 11.06 16.62 9.98
N LEU A 6 11.49 15.95 8.91
CA LEU A 6 10.75 15.90 7.64
C LEU A 6 10.64 14.48 7.09
N LYS A 7 10.49 13.46 7.97
CA LYS A 7 10.07 12.15 7.48
C LYS A 7 8.65 12.30 6.93
N PRO A 8 8.43 11.98 5.65
CA PRO A 8 7.10 12.12 5.05
C PRO A 8 6.12 11.22 5.81
N ARG A 9 4.86 11.63 5.91
CA ARG A 9 3.85 11.01 6.80
C ARG A 9 3.72 9.49 6.63
N TRP A 10 4.02 8.96 5.45
CA TRP A 10 4.02 7.52 5.14
C TRP A 10 5.19 6.73 5.78
N ARG A 11 6.22 7.38 6.33
CA ARG A 11 7.33 6.78 7.10
C ARG A 11 7.28 7.14 8.59
N HIS A 12 6.12 7.58 9.08
CA HIS A 12 5.96 7.98 10.47
C HIS A 12 6.00 6.75 11.41
N PRO A 13 6.51 6.86 12.65
CA PRO A 13 6.54 5.73 13.59
C PRO A 13 5.15 5.13 13.88
N SER A 14 4.13 5.97 13.98
CA SER A 14 2.75 5.55 14.22
C SER A 14 2.14 4.93 12.97
N ALA A 15 1.67 3.67 13.07
CA ALA A 15 0.92 2.97 12.01
C ALA A 15 -0.29 3.77 11.51
N ALA A 16 -1.10 4.32 12.43
CA ALA A 16 -2.26 5.15 12.08
C ALA A 16 -1.93 6.38 11.21
N VAL A 17 -0.76 6.99 11.40
CA VAL A 17 -0.32 8.12 10.56
C VAL A 17 0.12 7.64 9.19
N ARG A 18 0.73 6.45 9.10
CA ARG A 18 1.12 5.82 7.85
C ARG A 18 -0.10 5.37 7.04
N SER A 19 -1.10 4.74 7.66
CA SER A 19 -2.35 4.36 6.98
C SER A 19 -3.09 5.58 6.46
N LEU A 20 -3.22 6.65 7.27
CA LEU A 20 -3.78 7.92 6.82
C LEU A 20 -2.95 8.58 5.70
N ALA A 21 -1.64 8.39 5.68
CA ALA A 21 -0.82 8.88 4.57
C ALA A 21 -1.07 8.07 3.30
N ALA A 22 -1.21 6.74 3.41
CA ALA A 22 -1.51 5.85 2.30
C ALA A 22 -2.83 6.22 1.60
N THR A 23 -3.87 6.59 2.36
CA THR A 23 -5.15 7.07 1.78
C THR A 23 -5.03 8.40 1.02
N LYS A 24 -3.92 9.13 1.18
CA LYS A 24 -3.70 10.41 0.49
C LYS A 24 -2.74 10.28 -0.70
N LEU A 25 -2.11 9.13 -0.89
CA LEU A 25 -1.23 8.88 -2.01
C LEU A 25 -2.04 8.70 -3.30
N ASN A 26 -1.56 9.30 -4.39
CA ASN A 26 -2.19 9.17 -5.70
C ASN A 26 -1.56 8.00 -6.48
N PRO A 27 -2.27 6.90 -6.74
CA PRO A 27 -1.70 5.74 -7.43
C PRO A 27 -1.34 6.00 -8.89
N ASN A 28 -1.90 7.03 -9.53
CA ASN A 28 -1.56 7.41 -10.90
C ASN A 28 -0.24 8.19 -10.98
N LYS A 29 0.27 8.71 -9.85
CA LYS A 29 1.54 9.41 -9.79
C LYS A 29 2.65 8.42 -9.46
N LYS A 30 3.60 8.25 -10.38
CA LYS A 30 4.72 7.28 -10.25
C LYS A 30 5.43 7.30 -8.89
N SER A 31 5.69 8.49 -8.36
CA SER A 31 6.33 8.66 -7.04
C SER A 31 5.48 8.18 -5.87
N ASP A 32 4.16 8.29 -5.97
CA ASP A 32 3.22 7.89 -4.92
C ASP A 32 2.85 6.41 -5.06
N ALA A 33 2.75 5.89 -6.29
CA ALA A 33 2.65 4.47 -6.58
C ALA A 33 3.82 3.68 -5.98
N GLY A 34 5.07 4.18 -6.11
CA GLY A 34 6.24 3.55 -5.49
C GLY A 34 6.17 3.51 -3.96
N LYS A 35 5.59 4.54 -3.32
CA LYS A 35 5.38 4.56 -1.87
C LYS A 35 4.28 3.57 -1.45
N LEU A 36 3.18 3.51 -2.21
CA LEU A 36 2.11 2.53 -1.98
C LEU A 36 2.65 1.10 -2.11
N ARG A 37 3.50 0.83 -3.12
CA ARG A 37 4.18 -0.47 -3.26
C ARG A 37 5.02 -0.81 -2.04
N GLN A 38 5.82 0.14 -1.57
CA GLN A 38 6.65 -0.07 -0.39
C GLN A 38 5.82 -0.34 0.88
N LEU A 39 4.71 0.38 1.06
CA LEU A 39 3.80 0.16 2.20
C LEU A 39 3.07 -1.17 2.11
N ALA A 40 2.54 -1.53 0.95
CA ALA A 40 1.80 -2.77 0.76
C ALA A 40 2.67 -4.01 1.04
N TYR A 41 3.94 -3.95 0.64
CA TYR A 41 4.84 -5.10 0.70
C TYR A 41 5.68 -5.17 1.98
N HIS A 42 6.20 -4.04 2.47
CA HIS A 42 7.19 -4.01 3.56
C HIS A 42 6.67 -3.41 4.87
N ASP A 43 5.47 -2.85 4.92
CA ASP A 43 5.00 -2.26 6.17
C ASP A 43 4.77 -3.37 7.22
N PRO A 44 5.31 -3.24 8.45
CA PRO A 44 5.08 -4.24 9.49
C PRO A 44 3.61 -4.34 9.92
N ASP A 45 2.86 -3.26 9.79
CA ASP A 45 1.48 -3.18 10.25
C ASP A 45 0.49 -3.68 9.18
N PRO A 46 -0.36 -4.68 9.49
CA PRO A 46 -1.29 -5.25 8.53
C PRO A 46 -2.36 -4.25 8.06
N GLU A 47 -2.79 -3.30 8.90
CA GLU A 47 -3.78 -2.29 8.51
C GLU A 47 -3.18 -1.32 7.48
N VAL A 48 -1.93 -0.90 7.69
CA VAL A 48 -1.22 -0.06 6.71
C VAL A 48 -1.05 -0.80 5.38
N ARG A 49 -0.71 -2.10 5.41
CA ARG A 49 -0.63 -2.93 4.20
C ARG A 49 -1.97 -2.97 3.48
N SER A 50 -3.06 -3.31 4.17
CA SER A 50 -4.41 -3.35 3.59
C SER A 50 -4.79 -2.03 2.91
N VAL A 51 -4.61 -0.91 3.61
CA VAL A 51 -4.92 0.41 3.05
C VAL A 51 -4.08 0.71 1.80
N ALA A 52 -2.78 0.38 1.82
CA ALA A 52 -1.94 0.56 0.64
C ALA A 52 -2.42 -0.30 -0.54
N ILE A 53 -2.77 -1.56 -0.30
CA ILE A 53 -3.26 -2.49 -1.33
C ILE A 53 -4.56 -1.98 -1.96
N THR A 54 -5.53 -1.52 -1.16
CA THR A 54 -6.79 -0.95 -1.72
C THR A 54 -6.57 0.25 -2.64
N ARG A 55 -5.42 0.91 -2.55
CA ARG A 55 -5.05 2.06 -3.39
C ARG A 55 -4.18 1.69 -4.58
N LEU A 56 -3.55 0.51 -4.60
CA LEU A 56 -2.69 0.09 -5.70
C LEU A 56 -3.45 0.03 -7.03
N THR A 57 -2.72 0.32 -8.10
CA THR A 57 -3.12 0.14 -9.51
C THR A 57 -2.15 -0.76 -10.27
N ASP A 58 -1.10 -1.24 -9.59
CA ASP A 58 -0.07 -2.12 -10.14
C ASP A 58 -0.58 -3.57 -10.09
N LEU A 59 -1.08 -4.06 -11.23
CA LEU A 59 -1.64 -5.41 -11.35
C LEU A 59 -0.60 -6.49 -11.03
N GLN A 60 0.66 -6.29 -11.43
CA GLN A 60 1.72 -7.25 -11.21
C GLN A 60 1.99 -7.39 -9.72
N LEU A 61 2.08 -6.27 -8.99
CA LEU A 61 2.23 -6.29 -7.54
C LEU A 61 1.05 -6.93 -6.81
N LEU A 62 -0.18 -6.72 -7.29
CA LEU A 62 -1.36 -7.36 -6.70
C LEU A 62 -1.30 -8.89 -6.85
N ILE A 63 -0.82 -9.38 -8.00
CA ILE A 63 -0.59 -10.82 -8.23
C ILE A 63 0.54 -11.33 -7.33
N GLU A 64 1.67 -10.62 -7.23
CA GLU A 64 2.77 -10.99 -6.34
C GLU A 64 2.28 -11.11 -4.87
N LEU A 65 1.44 -10.18 -4.43
CA LEU A 65 0.85 -10.20 -3.09
C LEU A 65 -0.11 -11.37 -2.89
N LEU A 66 -0.85 -11.79 -3.91
CA LEU A 66 -1.69 -12.99 -3.84
C LEU A 66 -0.86 -14.26 -3.64
N GLU A 67 0.25 -14.37 -4.38
CA GLU A 67 1.10 -15.55 -4.34
C GLU A 67 1.93 -15.65 -3.06
N GLN A 68 2.34 -14.51 -2.49
CA GLN A 68 3.25 -14.46 -1.35
C GLN A 68 2.57 -14.21 0.01
N SER A 69 1.29 -13.83 0.03
CA SER A 69 0.60 -13.53 1.29
C SER A 69 0.33 -14.79 2.10
N ALA A 70 1.10 -14.97 3.17
CA ALA A 70 0.76 -15.93 4.23
C ALA A 70 -0.52 -15.54 5.02
N ASN A 71 -1.03 -14.31 4.82
CA ASN A 71 -2.26 -13.83 5.44
C ASN A 71 -3.42 -13.87 4.43
N PRO A 72 -4.43 -14.74 4.63
CA PRO A 72 -5.54 -14.90 3.69
C PRO A 72 -6.36 -13.61 3.51
N ALA A 73 -6.44 -12.75 4.53
CA ALA A 73 -7.17 -11.48 4.43
C ALA A 73 -6.48 -10.47 3.50
N LEU A 74 -5.14 -10.47 3.44
CA LEU A 74 -4.40 -9.61 2.52
C LEU A 74 -4.49 -10.12 1.08
N ALA A 75 -4.49 -11.45 0.91
CA ALA A 75 -4.72 -12.08 -0.38
C ALA A 75 -6.11 -11.74 -0.92
N ASP A 76 -7.16 -11.94 -0.13
CA ASP A 76 -8.55 -11.63 -0.54
C ASP A 76 -8.73 -10.15 -0.96
N LEU A 77 -8.08 -9.25 -0.22
CA LEU A 77 -8.09 -7.83 -0.52
C LEU A 77 -7.32 -7.49 -1.80
N ALA A 78 -6.19 -8.15 -2.06
CA ALA A 78 -5.47 -8.00 -3.33
C ALA A 78 -6.27 -8.55 -4.51
N ALA A 79 -6.97 -9.68 -4.35
CA ALA A 79 -7.85 -10.26 -5.37
C ALA A 79 -9.02 -9.33 -5.67
N SER A 80 -9.72 -8.86 -4.64
CA SER A 80 -10.81 -7.90 -4.76
C SER A 80 -10.37 -6.65 -5.52
N ARG A 81 -9.18 -6.14 -5.19
CA ARG A 81 -8.61 -4.97 -5.87
C ARG A 81 -8.30 -5.25 -7.34
N LEU A 82 -7.74 -6.41 -7.65
CA LEU A 82 -7.42 -6.83 -9.02
C LEU A 82 -8.70 -6.91 -9.86
N ILE A 83 -9.75 -7.56 -9.34
CA ILE A 83 -11.05 -7.69 -10.01
C ILE A 83 -11.62 -6.30 -10.32
N THR A 84 -11.66 -5.40 -9.34
CA THR A 84 -12.14 -4.03 -9.55
C THR A 84 -11.38 -3.31 -10.66
N LEU A 85 -10.05 -3.50 -10.77
CA LEU A 85 -9.27 -2.87 -11.83
C LEU A 85 -9.54 -3.48 -13.21
N THR A 86 -9.82 -4.78 -13.28
CA THR A 86 -10.18 -5.45 -14.54
C THR A 86 -11.60 -5.14 -14.99
N GLU A 87 -12.51 -4.84 -14.06
CA GLU A 87 -13.89 -4.43 -14.38
C GLU A 87 -14.00 -2.96 -14.81
N GLN A 88 -12.97 -2.15 -14.52
CA GLN A 88 -12.92 -0.72 -14.86
C GLN A 88 -12.09 -0.40 -16.11
N GLY A 89 -11.57 -1.42 -16.81
CA GLY A 89 -10.86 -1.30 -18.10
C GLY A 89 -11.73 -1.70 -19.28
#